data_AF-A0A3A5UWI2-F1
#
_entry.id   AF-A0A3A5UWI2-F1
#
_cell.length_a   1.000
_cell.length_b   1.000
_cell.length_c   1.000
_cell.angle_alpha   90.00
_cell.angle_beta   90.00
_cell.angle_gamma   90.00
#
_symmetry.space_group_name_H-M   'P 1'
#
loop_
_entity.id
_entity.type
_entity.pdbx_description
1 polymer ?
#
loop_
_entity_poly.entity_id
_entity_poly.type
_entity_poly.pdbx_seq_one_letter_code
_entity_poly.pdbx_strand_id
1 'polypeptide(L)'
;MPRKAMKSLGFQGCCLRCDAPDIGGLSRCEKCISNHTKVRNRMVNAQPDDKLFQHVKELYAMISEPHKFDHDPIHRNELIFQQELAGFSSEGIKKTDLDDIEELFNKQKEQKKKRLLQDLGDNNPWKNNAPSADIARLIGEETWSDGENIDLSKYGARTIPNKEIKKVDRSDRTGEDVELTDIVQAKIEDEENLDFILENKKVERKKWSDVITDIDEILDDF
;
A
#
# COMPACT_ATOMS: atom_id res chain seq x y z
N MET A 1 -29.78 -8.62 -0.67
CA MET A 1 -29.21 -7.34 -0.20
C MET A 1 -28.05 -6.98 -1.11
N PRO A 2 -28.21 -5.97 -1.98
CA PRO A 2 -27.17 -5.47 -2.88
C PRO A 2 -25.81 -5.27 -2.20
N ARG A 3 -25.80 -4.76 -0.96
CA ARG A 3 -24.55 -4.55 -0.21
C ARG A 3 -23.86 -5.86 0.18
N LYS A 4 -24.60 -6.94 0.46
CA LYS A 4 -23.99 -8.27 0.74
C LYS A 4 -23.27 -8.84 -0.49
N ALA A 5 -23.86 -8.70 -1.68
CA ALA A 5 -23.23 -9.13 -2.92
C ALA A 5 -21.93 -8.35 -3.18
N MET A 6 -22.00 -7.03 -3.08
CA MET A 6 -20.83 -6.16 -3.29
C MET A 6 -19.77 -6.29 -2.19
N LYS A 7 -20.18 -6.59 -0.94
CA LYS A 7 -19.26 -6.91 0.17
C LYS A 7 -18.41 -8.15 -0.10
N SER A 8 -18.99 -9.20 -0.69
CA SER A 8 -18.21 -10.40 -1.09
C SER A 8 -17.16 -10.10 -2.17
N LEU A 9 -17.32 -8.99 -2.88
CA LEU A 9 -16.37 -8.51 -3.88
C LEU A 9 -15.40 -7.45 -3.34
N GLY A 10 -15.54 -7.00 -2.08
CA GLY A 10 -14.78 -5.87 -1.52
C GLY A 10 -15.31 -4.48 -1.91
N PHE A 11 -16.34 -4.41 -2.75
CA PHE A 11 -16.88 -3.15 -3.32
C PHE A 11 -18.09 -2.60 -2.55
N GLN A 12 -18.19 -2.87 -1.24
CA GLN A 12 -19.30 -2.38 -0.42
C GLN A 12 -19.43 -0.85 -0.46
N GLY A 13 -18.31 -0.12 -0.50
CA GLY A 13 -18.29 1.34 -0.60
C GLY A 13 -18.82 1.86 -1.94
N CYS A 14 -18.67 1.11 -3.04
CA CYS A 14 -19.18 1.51 -4.35
C CYS A 14 -20.70 1.59 -4.40
N CYS A 15 -21.41 0.80 -3.57
CA CYS A 15 -22.87 0.90 -3.45
C CYS A 15 -23.34 2.28 -2.97
N LEU A 16 -22.49 2.98 -2.22
CA LEU A 16 -22.81 4.25 -1.59
C LEU A 16 -22.66 5.43 -2.53
N ARG A 17 -22.02 5.25 -3.69
CA ARG A 17 -21.98 6.27 -4.74
C ARG A 17 -23.30 6.45 -5.47
N CYS A 18 -24.20 5.47 -5.38
CA CYS A 18 -25.50 5.52 -6.06
C CYS A 18 -26.66 5.86 -5.12
N ASP A 19 -26.41 6.06 -3.82
CA ASP A 19 -27.42 6.35 -2.78
C ASP A 19 -28.63 5.40 -2.76
N ALA A 20 -28.50 4.19 -3.31
CA ALA A 20 -29.59 3.23 -3.35
C ALA A 20 -29.81 2.59 -1.96
N PRO A 21 -31.07 2.42 -1.52
CA PRO A 21 -31.37 1.70 -0.29
C PRO A 21 -30.97 0.22 -0.41
N ASP A 22 -30.56 -0.42 0.70
CA ASP A 22 -30.12 -1.83 0.71
C ASP A 22 -31.30 -2.83 0.68
N ILE A 23 -32.19 -2.65 -0.30
CA ILE A 23 -33.35 -3.50 -0.51
C ILE A 23 -33.05 -4.46 -1.67
N GLY A 24 -33.41 -5.73 -1.53
CA GLY A 24 -33.25 -6.72 -2.60
C GLY A 24 -34.13 -6.40 -3.81
N GLY A 25 -33.60 -6.59 -5.02
CA GLY A 25 -34.40 -6.51 -6.26
C GLY A 25 -34.48 -5.13 -6.92
N LEU A 26 -33.69 -4.14 -6.49
CA LEU A 26 -33.59 -2.88 -7.24
C LEU A 26 -32.83 -3.05 -8.56
N SER A 27 -33.48 -2.66 -9.67
CA SER A 27 -32.91 -2.70 -11.02
C SER A 27 -31.63 -1.87 -11.17
N ARG A 28 -31.51 -0.76 -10.43
CA ARG A 28 -30.29 0.07 -10.42
C ARG A 28 -29.09 -0.68 -9.83
N CYS A 29 -29.30 -1.41 -8.74
CA CYS A 29 -28.24 -2.19 -8.10
C CYS A 29 -27.79 -3.36 -8.98
N GLU A 30 -28.72 -3.98 -9.71
CA GLU A 30 -28.43 -5.07 -10.64
C GLU A 30 -27.43 -4.64 -11.72
N LYS A 31 -27.58 -3.43 -12.28
CA LYS A 31 -26.62 -2.87 -13.24
C LYS A 31 -25.21 -2.78 -12.65
N CYS A 32 -25.05 -2.16 -11.48
CA CYS A 32 -23.76 -2.02 -10.81
C CYS A 32 -23.12 -3.39 -10.49
N ILE A 33 -23.90 -4.31 -9.92
CA ILE A 33 -23.43 -5.67 -9.59
C ILE A 33 -22.99 -6.41 -10.85
N SER A 34 -23.78 -6.32 -11.93
CA SER A 34 -23.46 -6.97 -13.20
C SER A 34 -22.17 -6.44 -13.82
N ASN A 35 -21.95 -5.12 -13.77
CA ASN A 35 -20.75 -4.49 -14.31
C ASN A 35 -19.50 -4.90 -13.52
N HIS A 36 -19.53 -4.82 -12.19
CA HIS A 36 -18.42 -5.27 -11.35
C HIS A 36 -18.13 -6.77 -11.54
N THR A 37 -19.16 -7.59 -11.73
CA THR A 37 -18.99 -9.03 -11.98
C THR A 37 -18.35 -9.28 -13.35
N LYS A 38 -18.78 -8.55 -14.41
CA LYS A 38 -18.19 -8.64 -15.75
C LYS A 38 -16.71 -8.27 -15.75
N VAL A 39 -16.36 -7.15 -15.10
CA VAL A 39 -14.96 -6.71 -15.01
C VAL A 39 -14.13 -7.73 -14.25
N ARG A 40 -14.61 -8.23 -13.11
CA ARG A 40 -13.94 -9.30 -12.35
C ARG A 40 -13.73 -10.57 -13.18
N ASN A 41 -14.72 -10.98 -13.96
CA ASN A 41 -14.59 -12.18 -14.82
C ASN A 41 -13.60 -11.96 -15.96
N ARG A 42 -13.58 -10.77 -16.57
CA ARG A 42 -12.55 -10.40 -17.56
C ARG A 42 -11.16 -10.43 -16.93
N MET A 43 -11.03 -9.96 -15.69
CA MET A 43 -9.78 -9.98 -14.95
C MET A 43 -9.26 -11.41 -14.70
N VAL A 44 -10.13 -12.34 -14.32
CA VAL A 44 -9.71 -13.74 -14.09
C VAL A 44 -9.21 -14.42 -15.36
N ASN A 45 -9.70 -13.99 -16.53
CA ASN A 45 -9.37 -14.59 -17.83
C ASN A 45 -8.24 -13.86 -18.58
N ALA A 46 -7.71 -12.77 -18.03
CA ALA A 46 -6.66 -11.98 -18.68
C ALA A 46 -5.27 -12.61 -18.52
N GLN A 47 -4.38 -12.33 -19.47
CA GLN A 47 -2.98 -12.75 -19.40
C GLN A 47 -2.26 -11.99 -18.26
N PRO A 48 -1.47 -12.66 -17.39
CA PRO A 48 -0.84 -12.01 -16.23
C PRO A 48 0.18 -10.91 -16.56
N ASP A 49 0.78 -10.94 -17.76
CA ASP A 49 1.82 -10.00 -18.21
C ASP A 49 1.27 -8.76 -18.91
N ASP A 50 -0.05 -8.66 -19.09
CA ASP A 50 -0.66 -7.47 -19.67
C ASP A 50 -0.59 -6.29 -18.68
N LYS A 51 0.12 -5.22 -19.06
CA LYS A 51 0.32 -4.02 -18.24
C LYS A 51 -1.00 -3.33 -17.90
N LEU A 52 -1.96 -3.32 -18.83
CA LEU A 52 -3.29 -2.78 -18.56
C LEU A 52 -3.96 -3.58 -17.47
N PHE A 53 -3.86 -4.90 -17.57
CA PHE A 53 -4.46 -5.81 -16.61
C PHE A 53 -3.83 -5.65 -15.22
N GLN A 54 -2.51 -5.48 -15.14
CA GLN A 54 -1.84 -5.19 -13.86
C GLN A 54 -2.33 -3.86 -13.27
N HIS A 55 -2.46 -2.81 -14.07
CA HIS A 55 -2.96 -1.52 -13.62
C HIS A 55 -4.41 -1.61 -13.09
N VAL A 56 -5.30 -2.29 -13.82
CA VAL A 56 -6.69 -2.48 -13.38
C VAL A 56 -6.74 -3.31 -12.08
N LYS A 57 -5.86 -4.30 -11.94
CA LYS A 57 -5.75 -5.11 -10.72
C LYS A 57 -5.30 -4.28 -9.52
N GLU A 58 -4.35 -3.35 -9.72
CA GLU A 58 -3.94 -2.39 -8.69
C GLU A 58 -5.10 -1.48 -8.27
N LEU A 59 -5.82 -0.89 -9.22
CA LEU A 59 -7.01 -0.06 -8.93
C LEU A 59 -8.08 -0.86 -8.17
N TYR A 60 -8.33 -2.12 -8.57
CA TYR A 60 -9.26 -3.00 -7.86
C TYR A 60 -8.81 -3.29 -6.43
N ALA A 61 -7.51 -3.50 -6.21
CA ALA A 61 -6.94 -3.68 -4.88
C ALA A 61 -7.16 -2.42 -4.01
N MET A 62 -6.87 -1.24 -4.57
CA MET A 62 -7.08 0.05 -3.89
C MET A 62 -8.53 0.24 -3.46
N ILE A 63 -9.49 0.02 -4.36
CA ILE A 63 -10.91 0.21 -4.06
C ILE A 63 -11.43 -0.83 -3.05
N SER A 64 -10.88 -2.06 -3.07
CA SER A 64 -11.29 -3.14 -2.15
C SER A 64 -10.81 -2.92 -0.72
N GLU A 65 -9.60 -2.38 -0.55
CA GLU A 65 -8.97 -2.11 0.75
C GLU A 65 -8.38 -0.69 0.81
N PRO A 66 -9.22 0.36 0.74
CA PRO A 66 -8.73 1.74 0.59
C PRO A 66 -7.79 2.20 1.72
N HIS A 67 -7.91 1.59 2.90
CA HIS A 67 -7.13 1.92 4.09
C HIS A 67 -5.64 1.55 3.96
N LYS A 68 -5.29 0.67 3.02
CA LYS A 68 -3.88 0.30 2.75
C LYS A 68 -3.18 1.28 1.81
N PHE A 69 -3.93 2.21 1.21
CA PHE A 69 -3.47 3.11 0.15
C PHE A 69 -3.77 4.58 0.49
N ASP A 70 -3.89 4.90 1.77
CA ASP A 70 -4.08 6.25 2.30
C ASP A 70 -2.90 7.20 2.03
N HIS A 71 -1.75 6.65 1.66
CA HIS A 71 -0.55 7.36 1.25
C HIS A 71 -0.42 7.58 -0.26
N ASP A 72 -1.37 7.09 -1.08
CA ASP A 72 -1.29 7.22 -2.52
C ASP A 72 -1.36 8.70 -2.95
N PRO A 73 -0.41 9.20 -3.77
CA PRO A 73 -0.35 10.63 -4.08
C PRO A 73 -1.50 11.12 -4.98
N ILE A 74 -2.16 10.21 -5.71
CA ILE A 74 -3.16 10.54 -6.73
C ILE A 74 -4.57 10.23 -6.19
N HIS A 75 -4.78 9.02 -5.70
CA HIS A 75 -6.08 8.45 -5.38
C HIS A 75 -6.51 8.61 -3.92
N ARG A 76 -5.62 9.12 -3.05
CA ARG A 76 -5.87 9.22 -1.60
C ARG A 76 -7.20 9.89 -1.27
N ASN A 77 -7.54 10.99 -1.92
CA ASN A 77 -8.74 11.76 -1.57
C ASN A 77 -10.01 10.94 -1.87
N GLU A 78 -10.07 10.29 -3.03
CA GLU A 78 -11.15 9.40 -3.43
C GLU A 78 -11.26 8.17 -2.53
N LEU A 79 -10.12 7.60 -2.14
CA LEU A 79 -10.06 6.42 -1.27
C LEU A 79 -10.53 6.77 0.16
N ILE A 80 -10.16 7.93 0.70
CA ILE A 80 -10.66 8.44 1.98
C ILE A 80 -12.17 8.66 1.89
N PHE A 81 -12.64 9.35 0.87
CA PHE A 81 -14.07 9.60 0.68
C PHE A 81 -14.88 8.29 0.62
N GLN A 82 -14.37 7.27 -0.07
CA GLN A 82 -14.99 5.96 -0.11
C GLN A 82 -15.04 5.27 1.26
N GLN A 83 -14.00 5.42 2.08
CA GLN A 83 -13.99 4.90 3.46
C GLN A 83 -14.99 5.63 4.35
N GLU A 84 -15.06 6.95 4.26
CA GLU A 84 -15.99 7.77 5.03
C GLU A 84 -17.43 7.34 4.75
N LEU A 85 -17.80 7.24 3.47
CA LEU A 85 -19.10 6.72 3.05
C LEU A 85 -19.37 5.34 3.67
N ALA A 86 -18.41 4.41 3.54
CA ALA A 86 -18.54 3.06 4.10
C ALA A 86 -18.73 3.05 5.62
N GLY A 87 -18.05 3.96 6.33
CA GLY A 87 -18.19 4.18 7.77
C GLY A 87 -19.61 4.64 8.14
N PHE A 88 -20.16 5.63 7.45
CA PHE A 88 -21.52 6.13 7.69
C PHE A 88 -22.60 5.08 7.42
N SER A 89 -22.38 4.20 6.44
CA SER A 89 -23.34 3.17 6.07
C SER A 89 -23.25 1.89 6.91
N SER A 90 -22.21 1.72 7.73
CA SER A 90 -22.15 0.59 8.66
C SER A 90 -23.27 0.77 9.68
N GLU A 91 -24.35 0.00 9.53
CA GLU A 91 -25.47 -0.01 10.46
C GLU A 91 -24.92 -0.27 11.87
N GLY A 92 -25.01 0.76 12.70
CA GLY A 92 -24.77 0.69 14.13
C GLY A 92 -23.43 0.06 14.49
N ILE A 93 -22.38 0.89 14.58
CA ILE A 93 -21.49 0.73 15.72
C ILE A 93 -22.43 0.78 16.92
N LYS A 94 -22.72 -0.38 17.54
CA LYS A 94 -23.40 -0.39 18.84
C LYS A 94 -22.64 0.62 19.67
N LYS A 95 -23.33 1.70 20.08
CA LYS A 95 -22.71 2.64 21.01
C LYS A 95 -22.26 1.77 22.16
N THR A 96 -20.95 1.73 22.40
CA THR A 96 -20.38 0.97 23.51
C THR A 96 -20.99 1.57 24.76
N ASP A 97 -21.89 0.81 25.39
CA ASP A 97 -22.47 1.24 26.65
C ASP A 97 -21.43 1.06 27.77
N LEU A 98 -21.66 1.72 28.90
CA LEU A 98 -20.72 1.65 30.03
C LEU A 98 -20.52 0.20 30.50
N ASP A 99 -21.55 -0.63 30.40
CA ASP A 99 -21.50 -2.05 30.76
C ASP A 99 -20.55 -2.86 29.84
N ASP A 100 -20.51 -2.55 28.54
CA ASP A 100 -19.57 -3.18 27.59
C ASP A 100 -18.12 -2.83 27.94
N ILE A 101 -17.90 -1.58 28.37
CA ILE A 101 -16.58 -1.09 28.80
C ILE A 101 -16.17 -1.80 30.09
N GLU A 102 -17.07 -1.93 31.06
CA GLU A 102 -16.81 -2.62 32.32
C GLU A 102 -16.50 -4.11 32.12
N GLU A 103 -17.22 -4.77 31.22
CA GLU A 103 -16.95 -6.17 30.85
C GLU A 103 -15.57 -6.33 30.20
N LEU A 104 -15.16 -5.38 29.34
CA LEU A 104 -13.80 -5.36 28.76
C LEU A 104 -12.72 -5.17 29.82
N PHE A 105 -12.93 -4.28 30.80
CA PHE A 105 -11.99 -4.08 31.92
C PHE A 105 -11.90 -5.33 32.79
N ASN A 106 -13.01 -5.99 33.08
CA ASN A 106 -13.02 -7.24 33.86
C ASN A 106 -12.25 -8.36 33.12
N LYS A 107 -12.49 -8.53 31.81
CA LYS A 107 -11.72 -9.46 30.98
C LYS A 107 -10.22 -9.14 30.96
N GLN A 108 -9.84 -7.87 30.84
CA GLN A 108 -8.43 -7.47 30.88
C GLN A 108 -7.78 -7.66 32.25
N LYS A 109 -8.55 -7.53 33.33
CA LYS A 109 -8.09 -7.76 34.70
C LYS A 109 -7.87 -9.23 35.01
N GLU A 110 -8.73 -10.11 34.48
CA GLU A 110 -8.60 -11.56 34.59
C GLU A 110 -7.47 -12.12 33.72
N GLN A 111 -7.17 -11.46 32.60
CA GLN A 111 -6.00 -11.80 31.79
C GLN A 111 -4.70 -11.51 32.55
N LYS A 112 -4.05 -12.56 33.03
CA LYS A 112 -2.67 -12.49 33.50
C LYS A 112 -1.75 -12.10 32.34
N LYS A 113 -1.45 -10.81 32.23
CA LYS A 113 -0.48 -10.29 31.25
C LYS A 113 0.85 -11.01 31.47
N LYS A 114 1.25 -11.87 30.53
CA LYS A 114 2.64 -12.33 30.44
C LYS A 114 3.48 -11.11 30.10
N ARG A 115 4.11 -10.52 31.12
CA ARG A 115 4.99 -9.36 30.94
C ARG A 115 6.26 -9.87 30.28
N LEU A 116 6.28 -9.86 28.95
CA LEU A 116 7.38 -10.42 28.15
C LEU A 116 8.75 -9.88 28.60
N LEU A 117 8.85 -8.58 28.90
CA LEU A 117 10.09 -8.00 29.41
C LEU A 117 10.46 -8.46 30.83
N GLN A 118 9.46 -8.71 31.68
CA GLN A 118 9.70 -9.23 33.03
C GLN A 118 10.12 -10.70 32.96
N ASP A 119 9.50 -11.49 32.08
CA ASP A 119 9.86 -12.90 31.83
C ASP A 119 11.29 -13.01 31.25
N LEU A 120 11.64 -12.15 30.28
CA LEU A 120 13.01 -12.06 29.74
C LEU A 120 14.03 -11.64 30.81
N GLY A 121 13.68 -10.66 31.65
CA GLY A 121 14.54 -10.21 32.75
C GLY A 121 14.69 -11.26 33.85
N ASP A 122 13.63 -12.01 34.15
CA ASP A 122 13.60 -13.07 35.17
C ASP A 122 14.42 -14.30 34.72
N ASN A 123 14.44 -14.58 33.41
CA ASN A 123 15.26 -15.65 32.82
C ASN A 123 16.73 -15.25 32.58
N ASN A 124 17.14 -14.02 32.89
CA ASN A 124 18.54 -13.60 32.78
C ASN A 124 19.41 -14.32 33.83
N PRO A 125 20.38 -15.17 33.44
CA PRO A 125 21.23 -15.90 34.37
C PRO A 125 22.10 -14.99 35.23
N TRP A 126 22.31 -13.74 34.84
CA TRP A 126 23.10 -12.75 35.57
C TRP A 126 22.26 -11.74 36.36
N LYS A 127 20.94 -11.96 36.51
CA LYS A 127 20.03 -11.04 37.21
C LYS A 127 20.43 -10.80 38.67
N ASN A 128 20.80 -11.87 39.37
CA ASN A 128 21.12 -11.84 40.80
C ASN A 128 22.60 -12.14 41.11
N ASN A 129 23.38 -12.55 40.12
CA ASN A 129 24.79 -12.91 40.27
C ASN A 129 25.59 -12.39 39.08
N ALA A 130 26.77 -11.81 39.33
CA ALA A 130 27.66 -11.42 38.25
C ALA A 130 28.17 -12.66 37.48
N PRO A 131 28.47 -12.55 36.17
CA PRO A 131 29.16 -13.60 35.44
C PRO A 131 30.52 -13.92 36.08
N SER A 132 31.01 -15.15 35.89
CA SER A 132 32.38 -15.50 36.29
C SER A 132 33.41 -14.68 35.50
N ALA A 133 34.62 -14.53 36.05
CA ALA A 133 35.67 -13.71 35.44
C ALA A 133 36.00 -14.15 34.00
N ASP A 134 36.01 -15.46 33.72
CA ASP A 134 36.29 -16.01 32.39
C ASP A 134 35.19 -15.66 31.39
N ILE A 135 33.92 -15.76 31.82
CA ILE A 135 32.75 -15.41 31.00
C ILE A 135 32.71 -13.90 30.75
N ALA A 136 33.01 -13.10 31.78
CA ALA A 136 33.07 -11.65 31.66
C ALA A 136 34.16 -11.20 30.66
N ARG A 137 35.30 -11.89 30.65
CA ARG A 137 36.38 -11.61 29.69
C ARG A 137 35.97 -11.96 28.27
N LEU A 138 35.34 -13.12 28.07
CA LEU A 138 34.85 -13.55 26.76
C LEU A 138 33.79 -12.58 26.20
N ILE A 139 32.82 -12.16 27.03
CA ILE A 139 31.82 -11.16 26.66
C ILE A 139 32.50 -9.84 26.27
N GLY A 140 33.51 -9.41 27.02
CA GLY A 140 34.28 -8.21 26.70
C GLY A 140 35.01 -8.30 25.36
N GLU A 141 35.70 -9.42 25.11
CA GLU A 141 36.42 -9.66 23.86
C GLU A 141 35.47 -9.70 22.64
N GLU A 142 34.28 -10.27 22.79
CA GLU A 142 33.26 -10.35 21.73
C GLU A 142 32.58 -9.00 21.47
N THR A 143 32.14 -8.32 22.53
CA THR A 143 31.39 -7.04 22.45
C THR A 143 32.24 -5.89 21.92
N TRP A 144 33.55 -5.91 22.21
CA TRP A 144 34.49 -4.87 21.80
C TRP A 144 35.43 -5.34 20.68
N SER A 145 35.05 -6.40 19.95
CA SER A 145 35.83 -6.88 18.83
C SER A 145 35.88 -5.83 17.70
N ASP A 146 37.08 -5.61 17.13
CA ASP A 146 37.36 -4.58 16.12
C ASP A 146 36.61 -4.77 14.77
N GLY A 147 35.80 -5.83 14.65
CA GLY A 147 35.04 -6.18 13.45
C GLY A 147 33.76 -5.34 13.24
N GLU A 148 33.20 -4.76 14.30
CA GLU A 148 32.06 -3.85 14.21
C GLU A 148 32.53 -2.40 14.31
N ASN A 149 32.98 -1.86 13.18
CA ASN A 149 33.33 -0.45 13.04
C ASN A 149 32.06 0.41 13.07
N ILE A 150 31.47 0.59 14.26
CA ILE A 150 30.38 1.53 14.47
C ILE A 150 31.00 2.92 14.31
N ASP A 151 30.59 3.63 13.25
CA ASP A 151 30.95 5.02 13.01
C ASP A 151 30.36 5.89 14.14
N LEU A 152 31.09 5.99 15.26
CA LEU A 152 30.76 6.75 16.46
C LEU A 152 30.48 8.24 16.14
N SER A 153 30.96 8.72 15.00
CA SER A 153 30.68 10.07 14.48
C SER A 153 29.19 10.28 14.16
N LYS A 154 28.45 9.22 13.83
CA LYS A 154 27.04 9.26 13.43
C LYS A 154 26.10 8.65 14.47
N TYR A 155 26.62 7.81 15.37
CA TYR A 155 25.82 7.18 16.41
C TYR A 155 25.36 8.23 17.44
N GLY A 156 24.05 8.52 17.46
CA GLY A 156 23.47 9.51 18.38
C GLY A 156 23.51 10.97 17.90
N ALA A 157 23.86 11.22 16.63
CA ALA A 157 23.68 12.55 16.05
C ALA A 157 22.19 12.91 16.05
N ARG A 158 21.80 13.90 16.86
CA ARG A 158 20.43 14.41 16.90
C ARG A 158 20.08 14.97 15.52
N THR A 159 19.05 14.43 14.87
CA THR A 159 18.39 15.13 13.78
C THR A 159 17.90 16.46 14.33
N ILE A 160 18.39 17.59 13.79
CA ILE A 160 18.01 18.93 14.25
C ILE A 160 16.57 19.17 13.76
N PRO A 161 15.54 19.11 14.62
CA PRO A 161 14.14 19.11 14.17
C PRO A 161 13.71 20.46 13.57
N ASN A 162 14.44 21.53 13.91
CA ASN A 162 14.14 22.91 13.52
C ASN A 162 14.93 23.40 12.30
N LYS A 163 15.65 22.51 11.59
CA LYS A 163 16.15 22.88 10.27
C LYS A 163 15.04 22.63 9.27
N GLU A 164 14.58 23.69 8.60
CA GLU A 164 13.74 23.55 7.42
C GLU A 164 14.40 22.57 6.46
N ILE A 165 13.72 21.46 6.22
CA ILE A 165 14.11 20.52 5.18
C ILE A 165 13.92 21.30 3.88
N LYS A 166 15.03 21.73 3.26
CA LYS A 166 14.97 22.37 1.95
C LYS A 166 14.20 21.45 1.03
N LYS A 167 13.11 21.96 0.46
CA LYS A 167 12.34 21.25 -0.56
C LYS A 167 13.35 20.86 -1.63
N VAL A 168 13.58 19.56 -1.77
CA VAL A 168 14.43 19.02 -2.83
C VAL A 168 13.83 19.53 -4.13
N ASP A 169 14.67 20.14 -4.97
CA ASP A 169 14.21 20.55 -6.28
C ASP A 169 13.79 19.30 -7.06
N ARG A 170 12.50 19.24 -7.39
CA ARG A 170 11.89 18.15 -8.15
C ARG A 170 11.64 18.61 -9.60
N SER A 171 12.25 19.72 -10.03
CA SER A 171 12.24 20.17 -11.42
C SER A 171 12.84 19.12 -12.36
N ASP A 172 13.86 18.39 -11.90
CA ASP A 172 14.41 17.19 -12.59
C ASP A 172 13.46 15.97 -12.57
N ARG A 173 12.31 16.07 -11.88
CA ARG A 173 11.19 15.11 -11.94
C ARG A 173 9.99 15.70 -12.68
N THR A 174 10.22 16.68 -13.56
CA THR A 174 9.34 16.87 -14.71
C THR A 174 9.58 15.69 -15.65
N GLY A 175 8.50 15.15 -16.22
CA GLY A 175 8.50 13.87 -16.92
C GLY A 175 9.76 13.62 -17.73
N GLU A 176 10.34 12.44 -17.52
CA GLU A 176 11.45 11.84 -18.26
C GLU A 176 11.53 12.44 -19.67
N ASP A 177 12.63 13.12 -20.02
CA ASP A 177 12.84 13.57 -21.40
C ASP A 177 13.00 12.31 -22.24
N VAL A 178 11.88 11.85 -22.80
CA VAL A 178 11.77 10.57 -23.48
C VAL A 178 12.73 10.52 -24.67
N GLU A 179 12.95 11.67 -25.34
CA GLU A 179 13.87 11.75 -26.46
C GLU A 179 15.32 11.60 -26.00
N LEU A 180 15.74 12.33 -24.96
CA LEU A 180 17.09 12.17 -24.41
C LEU A 180 17.31 10.78 -23.80
N THR A 181 16.30 10.22 -23.15
CA THR A 181 16.36 8.89 -22.53
C THR A 181 16.52 7.80 -23.59
N ASP A 182 15.78 7.91 -24.70
CA ASP A 182 15.93 7.00 -25.82
C ASP A 182 17.32 7.12 -26.47
N ILE A 183 17.84 8.34 -26.62
CA ILE A 183 19.18 8.57 -27.18
C ILE A 183 20.26 7.96 -26.27
N VAL A 184 20.13 8.14 -24.95
CA VAL A 184 21.08 7.56 -23.98
C VAL A 184 21.00 6.03 -23.99
N GLN A 185 19.80 5.45 -23.98
CA GLN A 185 19.63 4.00 -24.03
C GLN A 185 20.10 3.41 -25.36
N ALA A 186 19.80 4.06 -26.49
CA ALA A 186 20.26 3.62 -27.81
C ALA A 186 21.79 3.64 -27.90
N LYS A 187 22.45 4.66 -27.33
CA LYS A 187 23.92 4.71 -27.22
C LYS A 187 24.51 3.61 -26.34
N ILE A 188 23.79 3.15 -25.32
CA ILE A 188 24.22 2.03 -24.48
C ILE A 188 24.04 0.68 -25.21
N GLU A 189 22.98 0.54 -26.03
CA GLU A 189 22.71 -0.68 -26.79
C GLU A 189 23.64 -0.87 -28.00
N ASP A 190 23.73 0.14 -28.87
CA ASP A 190 24.54 0.08 -30.08
C ASP A 190 24.85 1.50 -30.60
N GLU A 191 26.12 1.91 -30.49
CA GLU A 191 26.58 3.26 -30.90
C GLU A 191 26.56 3.46 -32.42
N GLU A 192 26.56 2.38 -33.22
CA GLU A 192 26.59 2.46 -34.69
C GLU A 192 25.19 2.51 -35.33
N ASN A 193 24.14 2.02 -34.63
CA ASN A 193 22.76 1.92 -35.16
C ASN A 193 21.73 2.75 -34.38
N LEU A 194 22.12 3.95 -33.92
CA LEU A 194 21.28 4.82 -33.10
C LEU A 194 19.93 5.14 -33.74
N ASP A 195 19.92 5.52 -35.02
CA ASP A 195 18.71 5.98 -35.70
C ASP A 195 17.65 4.87 -35.81
N PHE A 196 18.09 3.63 -36.04
CA PHE A 196 17.20 2.47 -36.14
C PHE A 196 16.54 2.12 -34.80
N ILE A 197 17.30 2.18 -33.70
CA ILE A 197 16.79 1.92 -32.35
C ILE A 197 15.80 3.01 -31.93
N LEU A 198 16.12 4.27 -32.23
CA LEU A 198 15.25 5.41 -31.97
C LEU A 198 13.92 5.31 -32.74
N GLU A 199 13.96 4.90 -34.00
CA GLU A 199 12.77 4.72 -34.82
C GLU A 199 11.88 3.58 -34.28
N ASN A 200 12.47 2.46 -33.87
CA ASN A 200 11.73 1.36 -33.24
C ASN A 200 11.05 1.79 -31.93
N LYS A 201 11.76 2.52 -31.05
CA LYS A 201 11.17 3.03 -29.80
C LYS A 201 10.01 4.00 -30.04
N LYS A 202 10.10 4.85 -31.07
CA LYS A 202 8.99 5.72 -31.51
C LYS A 202 7.79 4.92 -32.00
N VAL A 203 8.02 3.85 -32.76
CA VAL A 203 6.95 2.95 -33.24
C VAL A 203 6.27 2.23 -32.08
N GLU A 204 7.03 1.71 -31.11
CA GLU A 204 6.44 1.08 -29.93
C GLU A 204 5.57 2.03 -29.13
N ARG A 205 6.01 3.28 -28.94
CA ARG A 205 5.19 4.28 -28.24
C ARG A 205 3.91 4.62 -28.98
N LYS A 206 3.93 4.70 -30.31
CA LYS A 206 2.70 4.89 -31.09
C LYS A 206 1.72 3.74 -30.85
N LYS A 207 2.20 2.49 -30.88
CA LYS A 207 1.36 1.32 -30.54
C LYS A 207 0.74 1.44 -29.15
N TRP A 208 1.50 1.88 -28.16
CA TRP A 208 0.97 2.10 -26.80
C TRP A 208 -0.05 3.24 -26.75
N SER A 209 0.17 4.33 -27.49
CA SER A 209 -0.78 5.43 -27.62
C SER A 209 -2.09 4.96 -28.24
N ASP A 210 -2.02 4.16 -29.30
CA ASP A 210 -3.18 3.62 -30.00
C ASP A 210 -4.00 2.69 -29.08
N VAL A 211 -3.33 1.85 -28.29
CA VAL A 211 -3.99 1.01 -27.27
C VAL A 211 -4.68 1.85 -26.20
N ILE A 212 -4.07 2.97 -25.78
CA ILE A 212 -4.69 3.89 -24.80
C ILE A 212 -5.94 4.54 -25.39
N THR A 213 -5.89 5.00 -26.64
CA THR A 213 -7.06 5.59 -27.31
C THR A 213 -8.19 4.58 -27.46
N ASP A 214 -7.88 3.33 -27.80
CA ASP A 214 -8.89 2.26 -27.88
C ASP A 214 -9.58 2.02 -26.52
N ILE A 215 -8.85 2.20 -25.42
CA ILE A 215 -9.41 2.05 -24.07
C ILE A 215 -10.27 3.24 -23.69
N ASP A 216 -9.85 4.47 -24.03
CA ASP A 216 -10.66 5.67 -23.81
C ASP A 216 -12.01 5.57 -24.55
N GLU A 217 -12.00 5.07 -25.80
CA GLU A 217 -13.23 4.80 -26.55
C GLU A 217 -14.13 3.78 -25.85
N ILE A 218 -13.56 2.71 -25.27
CA ILE A 218 -14.32 1.72 -24.51
C ILE A 218 -14.91 2.31 -23.23
N LEU A 219 -14.20 3.24 -22.58
CA LEU A 219 -14.64 3.87 -21.34
C LEU A 219 -15.74 4.91 -21.58
N ASP A 220 -15.71 5.62 -22.72
CA ASP A 220 -16.74 6.59 -23.12
C ASP A 220 -18.10 5.93 -23.45
N ASP A 221 -18.11 4.64 -23.75
CA ASP A 221 -19.33 3.85 -24.03
C ASP A 221 -20.06 3.32 -22.76
N PHE A 222 -19.55 3.58 -21.54
CA PHE A 222 -20.14 3.15 -20.26
C PHE A 222 -20.82 4.28 -19.46
#